data_AF-L8GMQ4-F1
#
_entry.id   AF-L8GMQ4-F1
#
_cell.length_a   1.000
_cell.length_b   1.000
_cell.length_c   1.000
_cell.angle_alpha   90.00
_cell.angle_beta   90.00
_cell.angle_gamma   90.00
#
_symmetry.space_group_name_H-M   'P 1'
#
loop_
_entity.id
_entity.type
_entity.pdbx_description
1 polymer ?
#
loop_
_entity_poly.entity_id
_entity_poly.type
_entity_poly.pdbx_seq_one_letter_code
_entity_poly.pdbx_strand_id
1 'polypeptide(L)'
;MEGEQQGVEAKKEVFEGMKAPLDEDGYVQSFAVEDTEGQRAFFDTYGFVVVRDVLDSTEVDATVDEIWTDTEALANRAKFDGTKASGQLVSPREGDTLLSRDDPNTWKTWPSMGMGILGGDIAAGPQAWTNRQHPRVHQVYANLFGTEKLISSVDR
;
A
#
# COMPACT_ATOMS: atom_id res chain seq x y z
N MET A 1 61.89 14.49 -8.63
CA MET A 1 60.74 14.74 -9.51
C MET A 1 59.56 14.06 -8.84
N GLU A 2 58.85 14.81 -7.99
CA GLU A 2 57.64 14.34 -7.32
C GLU A 2 56.49 14.44 -8.32
N GLY A 3 55.81 13.32 -8.56
CA GLY A 3 54.65 13.26 -9.44
C GLY A 3 53.43 13.78 -8.70
N GLU A 4 52.86 14.89 -9.17
CA GLU A 4 51.53 15.35 -8.77
C GLU A 4 50.47 14.31 -9.18
N GLN A 5 49.87 13.65 -8.19
CA GLN A 5 48.63 12.93 -8.38
C GLN A 5 47.49 13.95 -8.47
N GLN A 6 47.02 14.20 -9.69
CA GLN A 6 45.78 14.95 -9.91
C GLN A 6 44.61 14.11 -9.39
N GLY A 7 43.99 14.57 -8.31
CA GLY A 7 42.77 13.99 -7.78
C GLY A 7 41.64 14.10 -8.80
N VAL A 8 41.15 12.96 -9.26
CA VAL A 8 39.94 12.90 -10.09
C VAL A 8 38.75 13.16 -9.17
N GLU A 9 38.25 14.39 -9.18
CA GLU A 9 37.03 14.76 -8.47
C GLU A 9 35.83 14.11 -9.18
N ALA A 10 35.27 13.06 -8.58
CA ALA A 10 34.08 12.40 -9.10
C ALA A 10 32.89 13.36 -8.98
N LYS A 11 32.42 13.90 -10.11
CA LYS A 11 31.17 14.65 -10.16
C LYS A 11 30.03 13.73 -9.73
N LYS A 12 29.43 14.04 -8.58
CA LYS A 12 28.24 13.37 -8.09
C LYS A 12 27.07 13.82 -8.96
N GLU A 13 26.74 13.05 -10.00
CA GLU A 13 25.52 13.26 -10.76
C GLU A 13 24.34 13.03 -9.82
N VAL A 14 23.58 14.09 -9.54
CA VAL A 14 22.32 14.00 -8.81
C VAL A 14 21.26 13.66 -9.85
N PHE A 15 20.65 12.48 -9.71
CA PHE A 15 19.49 12.13 -10.52
C PHE A 15 18.31 13.01 -10.09
N GLU A 16 17.94 13.98 -10.93
CA GLU A 16 16.66 14.68 -10.79
C GLU A 16 15.58 13.81 -11.39
N GLY A 17 14.83 13.12 -10.52
CA GLY A 17 13.73 12.25 -10.93
C GLY A 17 12.64 13.01 -11.68
N MET A 18 12.08 12.37 -12.69
CA MET A 18 10.93 12.90 -13.42
C MET A 18 9.75 13.09 -12.46
N LYS A 19 9.16 14.28 -12.45
CA LYS A 19 7.99 14.60 -11.62
C LYS A 19 6.71 14.31 -12.40
N ALA A 20 5.85 13.48 -11.83
CA ALA A 20 4.51 13.27 -12.35
C ALA A 20 3.67 14.56 -12.24
N PRO A 21 2.80 14.85 -13.21
CA PRO A 21 1.91 16.00 -13.15
C PRO A 21 0.89 15.83 -12.01
N LEU A 22 0.48 16.95 -11.44
CA LEU A 22 -0.52 17.00 -10.38
C LEU A 22 -1.85 17.52 -10.92
N ASP A 23 -2.95 17.11 -10.30
CA ASP A 23 -4.28 17.66 -10.53
C ASP A 23 -4.50 18.98 -9.75
N GLU A 24 -5.71 19.52 -9.83
CA GLU A 24 -6.10 20.80 -9.23
C GLU A 24 -6.00 20.80 -7.69
N ASP A 25 -6.12 19.63 -7.07
CA ASP A 25 -6.05 19.42 -5.61
C ASP A 25 -4.61 19.12 -5.14
N GLY A 26 -3.67 19.02 -6.08
CA GLY A 26 -2.25 18.73 -5.79
C GLY A 26 -1.95 17.24 -5.61
N TYR A 27 -2.88 16.34 -5.95
CA TYR A 27 -2.61 14.91 -6.05
C TYR A 27 -2.04 14.56 -7.42
N VAL A 28 -1.45 13.38 -7.57
CA VAL A 28 -0.99 12.94 -8.90
C VAL A 28 -2.19 12.82 -9.83
N GLN A 29 -2.05 13.30 -11.07
CA GLN A 29 -3.07 13.20 -12.11
C GLN A 29 -3.67 11.78 -12.16
N SER A 30 -4.99 11.72 -12.06
CA SER A 30 -5.75 10.47 -12.12
C SER A 30 -6.57 10.35 -13.41
N PHE A 31 -6.88 9.11 -13.79
CA PHE A 31 -7.58 8.77 -15.02
C PHE A 31 -8.87 8.02 -14.71
N ALA A 32 -9.91 8.24 -15.51
CA ALA A 32 -11.09 7.37 -15.49
C ALA A 32 -10.71 5.97 -16.01
N VAL A 33 -11.46 4.94 -15.61
CA VAL A 33 -11.22 3.55 -16.03
C VAL A 33 -11.28 3.39 -17.55
N GLU A 34 -12.11 4.20 -18.22
CA GLU A 34 -12.32 4.20 -19.66
C GLU A 34 -11.22 4.94 -20.45
N ASP A 35 -10.40 5.76 -19.79
CA ASP A 35 -9.30 6.50 -20.43
C ASP A 35 -8.06 5.62 -20.61
N THR A 36 -8.20 4.57 -21.41
CA THR A 36 -7.17 3.55 -21.62
C THR A 36 -5.91 4.10 -22.28
N GLU A 37 -6.06 5.05 -23.21
CA GLU A 37 -4.95 5.71 -23.89
C GLU A 37 -4.16 6.61 -22.93
N GLY A 38 -4.85 7.44 -22.13
CA GLY A 38 -4.22 8.29 -21.12
C GLY A 38 -3.49 7.47 -20.06
N GLN A 39 -4.12 6.40 -19.57
CA GLN A 39 -3.49 5.48 -18.62
C GLN A 39 -2.19 4.90 -19.17
N ARG A 40 -2.19 4.41 -20.41
CA ARG A 40 -1.03 3.78 -21.03
C ARG A 40 0.08 4.79 -21.30
N ALA A 41 -0.24 5.97 -21.85
CA ALA A 41 0.75 7.01 -22.12
C ALA A 41 1.43 7.49 -20.82
N PHE A 42 0.66 7.62 -19.74
CA PHE A 42 1.17 8.00 -18.43
C PHE A 42 2.04 6.88 -17.83
N PHE A 43 1.60 5.62 -17.91
CA PHE A 43 2.37 4.47 -17.45
C PHE A 43 3.69 4.31 -18.22
N ASP A 44 3.69 4.46 -19.54
CA ASP A 44 4.90 4.37 -20.37
C ASP A 44 5.92 5.48 -20.03
N THR A 45 5.44 6.63 -19.55
CA THR A 45 6.28 7.78 -19.18
C THR A 45 6.80 7.69 -17.74
N TYR A 46 5.94 7.34 -16.78
CA TYR A 46 6.22 7.46 -15.35
C TYR A 46 6.37 6.11 -14.62
N GLY A 47 6.00 5.00 -15.25
CA GLY A 47 6.08 3.65 -14.68
C GLY A 47 4.96 3.28 -13.69
N PHE A 48 3.96 4.13 -13.53
CA PHE A 48 2.75 3.89 -12.73
C PHE A 48 1.57 4.68 -13.31
N VAL A 49 0.36 4.43 -12.84
CA VAL A 49 -0.84 5.22 -13.17
C VAL A 49 -1.78 5.26 -11.97
N VAL A 50 -2.51 6.36 -11.79
CA VAL A 50 -3.59 6.48 -10.79
C VAL A 50 -4.92 6.40 -11.51
N VAL A 51 -5.76 5.43 -11.16
CA VAL A 51 -7.10 5.26 -11.75
C VAL A 51 -8.14 5.49 -10.67
N ARG A 52 -9.06 6.42 -10.92
CA ARG A 52 -10.14 6.76 -10.00
C ARG A 52 -11.40 5.95 -10.29
N ASP A 53 -12.30 5.91 -9.31
CA ASP A 53 -13.62 5.28 -9.43
C ASP A 53 -13.55 3.78 -9.81
N VAL A 54 -12.46 3.11 -9.41
CA VAL A 54 -12.27 1.67 -9.64
C VAL A 54 -13.20 0.85 -8.76
N LEU A 55 -13.28 1.20 -7.47
CA LEU A 55 -14.21 0.65 -6.48
C LEU A 55 -15.24 1.72 -6.13
N ASP A 56 -16.46 1.30 -5.83
CA ASP A 56 -17.48 2.19 -5.29
C ASP A 56 -17.34 2.39 -3.77
N SER A 57 -18.12 3.31 -3.20
CA SER A 57 -18.07 3.62 -1.77
C SER A 57 -18.40 2.43 -0.88
N THR A 58 -19.31 1.56 -1.30
CA THR A 58 -19.70 0.38 -0.52
C THR A 58 -18.58 -0.67 -0.51
N GLU A 59 -17.91 -0.86 -1.64
CA GLU A 59 -16.73 -1.73 -1.73
C GLU A 59 -15.55 -1.20 -0.92
N VAL A 60 -15.35 0.13 -0.93
CA VAL A 60 -14.35 0.80 -0.09
C VAL A 60 -14.67 0.60 1.39
N ASP A 61 -15.90 0.87 1.82
CA ASP A 61 -16.33 0.71 3.20
C ASP A 61 -16.16 -0.74 3.67
N ALA A 62 -16.56 -1.72 2.86
CA ALA A 62 -16.37 -3.14 3.17
C ALA A 62 -14.89 -3.50 3.32
N THR A 63 -14.01 -2.90 2.52
CA THR A 63 -12.56 -3.14 2.60
C THR A 63 -11.96 -2.54 3.86
N VAL A 64 -12.36 -1.31 4.19
CA VAL A 64 -11.96 -0.63 5.43
C VAL A 64 -12.43 -1.45 6.64
N ASP A 65 -13.66 -1.95 6.60
CA ASP A 65 -14.22 -2.75 7.68
C ASP A 65 -13.50 -4.08 7.87
N GLU A 66 -13.15 -4.78 6.79
CA GLU A 66 -12.38 -6.03 6.84
C GLU A 66 -10.99 -5.79 7.45
N ILE A 67 -10.27 -4.76 6.97
CA ILE A 67 -8.92 -4.44 7.48
C ILE A 67 -8.96 -4.06 8.95
N TRP A 68 -9.92 -3.25 9.38
CA TRP A 68 -10.06 -2.95 10.81
C TRP A 68 -10.38 -4.21 11.62
N THR A 69 -11.25 -5.08 11.12
CA THR A 69 -11.62 -6.31 11.82
C THR A 69 -10.39 -7.19 12.04
N ASP A 70 -9.58 -7.36 10.99
CA ASP A 70 -8.33 -8.10 11.06
C ASP A 70 -7.32 -7.42 12.00
N THR A 71 -7.15 -6.10 11.88
CA THR A 71 -6.17 -5.36 12.70
C THR A 71 -6.54 -5.37 14.19
N GLU A 72 -7.82 -5.16 14.51
CA GLU A 72 -8.35 -5.27 15.87
C GLU A 72 -8.18 -6.69 16.41
N ALA A 73 -8.49 -7.71 15.60
CA ALA A 73 -8.28 -9.11 15.98
C ALA A 73 -6.79 -9.41 16.24
N LEU A 74 -5.87 -8.99 15.36
CA LEU A 74 -4.44 -9.22 15.50
C LEU A 74 -3.85 -8.50 16.72
N ALA A 75 -4.11 -7.21 16.84
CA ALA A 75 -3.59 -6.39 17.93
C ALA A 75 -4.13 -6.85 19.29
N ASN A 76 -5.39 -7.28 19.34
CA ASN A 76 -6.02 -7.72 20.59
C ASN A 76 -5.78 -9.21 20.88
N ARG A 77 -5.54 -10.07 19.88
CA ARG A 77 -5.14 -11.48 20.09
C ARG A 77 -3.77 -11.58 20.76
N ALA A 78 -2.82 -10.72 20.37
CA ALA A 78 -1.51 -10.61 21.02
C ALA A 78 -1.60 -10.27 22.53
N LYS A 79 -2.77 -9.80 23.00
CA LYS A 79 -3.05 -9.53 24.41
C LYS A 79 -3.55 -10.75 25.19
N PHE A 80 -4.11 -11.78 24.53
CA PHE A 80 -4.73 -12.94 25.18
C PHE A 80 -3.93 -14.24 25.08
N ASP A 81 -3.09 -14.40 24.04
CA ASP A 81 -2.36 -15.67 23.85
C ASP A 81 -1.02 -15.71 24.58
N GLY A 82 -0.54 -14.58 25.09
CA GLY A 82 0.76 -14.54 25.69
C GLY A 82 1.83 -15.08 24.72
N THR A 83 1.74 -14.78 23.41
CA THR A 83 2.79 -14.95 22.38
C THR A 83 2.88 -13.74 21.41
N LYS A 84 4.02 -13.02 21.33
CA LYS A 84 4.27 -11.91 20.37
C LYS A 84 4.88 -12.52 19.11
N ALA A 85 4.78 -11.81 17.99
CA ALA A 85 5.74 -11.85 16.87
C ALA A 85 6.82 -10.79 17.17
N SER A 86 8.10 -11.06 17.42
CA SER A 86 9.06 -11.98 16.80
C SER A 86 9.14 -13.40 17.39
N GLY A 87 8.14 -13.84 18.13
CA GLY A 87 8.30 -14.79 19.22
C GLY A 87 8.60 -14.12 20.56
N GLN A 88 8.60 -12.79 20.69
CA GLN A 88 8.97 -12.15 21.97
C GLN A 88 7.90 -11.21 22.42
N LEU A 89 7.24 -11.44 23.59
CA LEU A 89 5.96 -10.95 24.23
C LEU A 89 5.89 -9.64 25.02
N VAL A 90 4.86 -8.80 24.83
CA VAL A 90 4.52 -7.70 25.75
C VAL A 90 3.11 -7.97 26.20
N SER A 91 3.00 -8.45 27.44
CA SER A 91 1.72 -8.52 28.13
C SER A 91 1.11 -7.12 28.22
N PRO A 92 -0.21 -6.98 28.06
CA PRO A 92 -0.88 -5.72 28.31
C PRO A 92 -0.62 -5.29 29.76
N ARG A 93 -0.20 -4.04 29.95
CA ARG A 93 -0.17 -3.42 31.27
C ARG A 93 -1.58 -2.95 31.63
N GLU A 94 -1.84 -2.88 32.92
CA GLU A 94 -3.04 -2.23 33.43
C GLU A 94 -3.10 -0.79 32.91
N GLY A 95 -4.10 -0.50 32.05
CA GLY A 95 -4.23 0.78 31.34
C GLY A 95 -4.00 0.74 29.82
N ASP A 96 -3.59 -0.38 29.24
CA ASP A 96 -3.38 -0.49 27.79
C ASP A 96 -4.71 -0.55 27.00
N THR A 97 -5.03 0.51 26.26
CA THR A 97 -6.21 0.57 25.39
C THR A 97 -6.16 -0.50 24.29
N LEU A 98 -7.28 -1.20 24.06
CA LEU A 98 -7.44 -2.09 22.91
C LEU A 98 -7.42 -1.25 21.64
N LEU A 99 -6.85 -1.79 20.56
CA LEU A 99 -7.01 -1.15 19.25
C LEU A 99 -8.50 -1.17 18.93
N SER A 100 -9.05 0.00 18.56
CA SER A 100 -10.46 0.15 18.22
C SER A 100 -10.64 1.22 17.15
N ARG A 101 -11.39 0.89 16.09
CA ARG A 101 -11.73 1.84 15.03
C ARG A 101 -12.57 3.03 15.53
N ASP A 102 -13.29 2.83 16.62
CA ASP A 102 -14.19 3.82 17.21
C ASP A 102 -13.49 4.75 18.21
N ASP A 103 -12.24 4.46 18.60
CA ASP A 103 -11.45 5.35 19.47
C ASP A 103 -10.57 6.29 18.62
N PRO A 104 -10.85 7.61 18.59
CA PRO A 104 -10.02 8.56 17.85
C PRO A 104 -8.58 8.67 18.37
N ASN A 105 -8.28 8.17 19.58
CA ASN A 105 -6.92 8.10 20.10
C ASN A 105 -6.14 6.87 19.63
N THR A 106 -6.79 5.91 18.94
CA THR A 106 -6.15 4.70 18.39
C THR A 106 -4.89 5.03 17.58
N TRP A 107 -4.93 6.10 16.77
CA TRP A 107 -3.78 6.53 15.98
C TRP A 107 -2.57 6.98 16.81
N LYS A 108 -2.78 7.43 18.06
CA LYS A 108 -1.69 7.83 18.98
C LYS A 108 -1.04 6.63 19.67
N THR A 109 -1.77 5.53 19.76
CA THR A 109 -1.34 4.29 20.43
C THR A 109 -1.18 3.15 19.45
N TRP A 110 -1.00 3.45 18.15
CA TRP A 110 -0.92 2.44 17.11
C TRP A 110 0.25 1.48 17.39
N PRO A 111 0.03 0.15 17.35
CA PRO A 111 1.07 -0.82 17.65
C PRO A 111 2.15 -0.81 16.56
N SER A 112 3.38 -1.16 16.95
CA SER A 112 4.44 -1.41 15.98
C SER A 112 4.14 -2.69 15.20
N MET A 113 3.66 -2.53 13.97
CA MET A 113 3.39 -3.63 13.04
C MET A 113 4.61 -3.85 12.16
N GLY A 114 5.12 -5.09 12.06
CA GLY A 114 6.37 -5.38 11.36
C GLY A 114 6.33 -5.05 9.86
N MET A 115 5.34 -5.60 9.15
CA MET A 115 5.14 -5.44 7.70
C MET A 115 3.76 -4.84 7.42
N GLY A 116 3.69 -3.51 7.28
CA GLY A 116 2.45 -2.79 6.95
C GLY A 116 1.38 -2.87 8.03
N ILE A 117 0.13 -2.57 7.67
CA ILE A 117 -1.00 -2.44 8.61
C ILE A 117 -1.41 -3.76 9.27
N LEU A 118 -1.16 -4.90 8.61
CA LEU A 118 -1.48 -6.25 9.11
C LEU A 118 -0.30 -6.98 9.75
N GLY A 119 0.85 -6.32 9.95
CA GLY A 119 1.91 -6.85 10.81
C GLY A 119 2.59 -8.14 10.35
N GLY A 120 2.51 -8.47 9.05
CA GLY A 120 3.06 -9.70 8.46
C GLY A 120 2.00 -10.74 8.10
N ASP A 121 0.73 -10.53 8.47
CA ASP A 121 -0.37 -11.29 7.91
C ASP A 121 -0.77 -10.77 6.53
N ILE A 122 -1.40 -11.66 5.77
CA ILE A 122 -1.89 -11.36 4.42
C ILE A 122 -3.33 -10.87 4.47
N ALA A 123 -3.64 -9.84 3.69
CA ALA A 123 -5.00 -9.42 3.40
C ALA A 123 -5.67 -10.46 2.47
N ALA A 124 -6.19 -11.53 3.07
CA ALA A 124 -6.77 -12.69 2.40
C ALA A 124 -8.21 -12.97 2.84
N GLY A 125 -8.88 -11.98 3.43
CA GLY A 125 -10.31 -12.03 3.68
C GLY A 125 -11.15 -11.99 2.40
N PRO A 126 -12.46 -12.30 2.50
CA PRO A 126 -13.37 -12.30 1.35
C PRO A 126 -13.33 -11.00 0.53
N GLN A 127 -13.34 -9.83 1.19
CA GLN A 127 -13.35 -8.55 0.47
C GLN A 127 -12.02 -8.31 -0.25
N ALA A 128 -10.90 -8.66 0.36
CA ALA A 128 -9.59 -8.57 -0.28
C ALA A 128 -9.50 -9.44 -1.55
N TRP A 129 -10.17 -10.60 -1.59
CA TRP A 129 -10.25 -11.42 -2.82
C TRP A 129 -11.23 -10.88 -3.85
N THR A 130 -12.34 -10.30 -3.41
CA THR A 130 -13.29 -9.59 -4.29
C THR A 130 -12.60 -8.44 -5.02
N ASN A 131 -11.87 -7.58 -4.29
CA ASN A 131 -11.15 -6.45 -4.88
C ASN A 131 -10.12 -6.89 -5.92
N ARG A 132 -9.36 -7.97 -5.66
CA ARG A 132 -8.35 -8.49 -6.60
C ARG A 132 -8.93 -9.04 -7.89
N GLN A 133 -10.20 -9.47 -7.86
CA GLN A 133 -10.92 -9.99 -9.01
C GLN A 133 -11.88 -8.96 -9.62
N HIS A 134 -11.86 -7.73 -9.13
CA HIS A 134 -12.81 -6.70 -9.54
C HIS A 134 -12.70 -6.42 -11.05
N PRO A 135 -13.80 -6.40 -11.83
CA PRO A 135 -13.74 -6.24 -13.29
C PRO A 135 -13.01 -4.98 -13.74
N ARG A 136 -13.13 -3.87 -13.01
CA ARG A 136 -12.41 -2.62 -13.34
C ARG A 136 -10.91 -2.72 -13.03
N VAL A 137 -10.52 -3.46 -11.99
CA VAL A 137 -9.10 -3.73 -11.72
C VAL A 137 -8.52 -4.57 -12.84
N HIS A 138 -9.22 -5.63 -13.23
CA HIS A 138 -8.82 -6.48 -14.36
C HIS A 138 -8.71 -5.67 -15.67
N GLN A 139 -9.71 -4.84 -16.00
CA GLN A 139 -9.70 -3.96 -17.18
C GLN A 139 -8.47 -3.04 -17.21
N VAL A 140 -8.14 -2.39 -16.10
CA VAL A 140 -6.98 -1.49 -16.00
C VAL A 140 -5.69 -2.27 -16.27
N TYR A 141 -5.48 -3.40 -15.58
CA TYR A 141 -4.27 -4.20 -15.80
C TYR A 141 -4.21 -4.81 -17.19
N ALA A 142 -5.34 -5.21 -17.77
CA ALA A 142 -5.40 -5.79 -19.10
C ALA A 142 -5.02 -4.76 -20.17
N ASN A 143 -5.45 -3.50 -19.99
CA ASN A 143 -5.02 -2.37 -20.81
C ASN A 143 -3.50 -2.14 -20.70
N LEU A 144 -2.97 -2.05 -19.48
CA LEU A 144 -1.54 -1.77 -19.25
C LEU A 144 -0.63 -2.87 -19.79
N PHE A 145 -1.00 -4.14 -19.60
CA PHE A 145 -0.21 -5.29 -20.06
C PHE A 145 -0.53 -5.75 -21.48
N GLY A 146 -1.57 -5.22 -22.11
CA GLY A 146 -2.01 -5.62 -23.44
C GLY A 146 -2.51 -7.07 -23.53
N THR A 147 -3.05 -7.61 -22.44
CA THR A 147 -3.56 -8.99 -22.39
C THR A 147 -4.63 -9.17 -21.32
N GLU A 148 -5.70 -9.89 -21.66
CA GLU A 148 -6.77 -10.27 -20.71
C GLU A 148 -6.36 -11.44 -19.79
N LYS A 149 -5.27 -12.14 -20.14
CA LYS A 149 -4.77 -13.31 -19.41
C LYS A 149 -3.86 -12.88 -18.27
N LEU A 150 -4.47 -12.48 -17.16
CA LEU A 150 -3.77 -12.00 -15.97
C LEU A 150 -3.81 -13.02 -14.84
N ILE A 151 -2.79 -13.00 -13.99
CA ILE A 151 -2.68 -13.81 -12.78
C ILE A 151 -2.42 -12.87 -11.61
N SER A 152 -3.15 -13.04 -10.50
CA SER A 152 -2.86 -12.32 -9.27
C SER A 152 -1.74 -13.04 -8.51
N SER A 153 -0.59 -12.38 -8.34
CA SER A 153 0.46 -12.84 -7.43
C SER A 153 0.17 -12.33 -6.02
N VAL A 154 0.26 -13.21 -5.02
CA VAL A 154 0.11 -12.84 -3.61
C VAL A 154 1.20 -13.54 -2.82
N ASP A 155 2.11 -12.74 -2.27
CA ASP A 155 3.21 -13.21 -1.43
C ASP A 155 2.83 -13.18 0.05
N ARG A 156 3.54 -13.97 0.87
CA ARG A 156 3.49 -13.96 2.33
C ARG A 156 4.77 -13.39 2.91
#